data_AF-A0A2X0KX84-F1
#
_entry.id   AF-A0A2X0KX84-F1
#
_cell.length_a   1.000
_cell.length_b   1.000
_cell.length_c   1.000
_cell.angle_alpha   90.00
_cell.angle_beta   90.00
_cell.angle_gamma   90.00
#
_symmetry.space_group_name_H-M   'P 1'
#
loop_
_entity.id
_entity.type
_entity.pdbx_description
1 polymer ?
#
loop_
_entity_poly.entity_id
_entity_poly.type
_entity_poly.pdbx_seq_one_letter_code
_entity_poly.pdbx_strand_id
1 'polypeptide(L)'
;MLTALRRSGYGTTIGSDELDPLIPTEHMTLGKRAERTTAATFPFWVWYGELQTIGREHAKAIGRLLISLSTKTTTLTTSSLTMATKSKSTSSLVAPLSKHAPFLILIYLRASVHSTSPIPLTLRSELQGGWFEVMDAMGKWEREALMKGFLKDEEEAERAVLRRMWKAYEKERYRG
;
A
#
# COMPACT_ATOMS: atom_id res chain seq x y z
N MET A 1 38.28 -17.78 33.93
CA MET A 1 38.76 -16.71 33.05
C MET A 1 37.54 -15.97 32.51
N LEU A 2 37.20 -14.83 33.11
CA LEU A 2 37.55 -13.46 32.67
C LEU A 2 36.63 -12.99 31.52
N THR A 3 35.56 -12.26 31.85
CA THR A 3 35.39 -10.79 31.69
C THR A 3 35.13 -10.31 30.26
N ALA A 4 33.97 -9.69 30.06
CA ALA A 4 33.88 -8.42 29.34
C ALA A 4 32.73 -7.59 29.94
N LEU A 5 33.13 -6.70 30.85
CA LEU A 5 32.32 -5.66 31.47
C LEU A 5 32.56 -4.35 30.69
N ARG A 6 31.50 -3.64 30.29
CA ARG A 6 31.43 -2.17 30.17
C ARG A 6 29.94 -1.80 30.11
N ARG A 7 29.30 -1.30 31.19
CA ARG A 7 29.38 0.07 31.76
C ARG A 7 29.07 1.08 30.65
N SER A 8 28.01 1.88 30.66
CA SER A 8 27.57 2.92 31.61
C SER A 8 26.38 3.63 30.90
N GLY A 9 25.36 4.19 31.53
CA GLY A 9 25.25 4.57 32.93
C GLY A 9 23.81 4.89 33.33
N TYR A 10 23.62 4.78 34.63
CA TYR A 10 22.53 5.38 35.39
C TYR A 10 22.76 6.88 35.45
N GLY A 11 21.75 7.67 35.08
CA GLY A 11 21.64 9.06 35.48
C GLY A 11 20.76 9.14 36.72
N THR A 12 21.38 9.18 37.89
CA THR A 12 20.74 9.55 39.16
C THR A 12 20.68 11.08 39.22
N THR A 13 19.51 11.66 39.46
CA THR A 13 19.42 12.95 40.16
C THR A 13 18.59 12.75 41.42
N ILE A 14 19.13 13.26 42.52
CA ILE A 14 18.70 13.10 43.91
C ILE A 14 17.93 14.37 44.30
N GLY A 15 16.82 14.21 45.02
CA GLY A 15 16.13 15.25 45.80
C GLY A 15 15.35 16.25 44.92
N SER A 16 14.14 16.69 45.25
CA SER A 16 13.38 16.68 46.49
C SER A 16 11.93 17.04 46.12
N ASP A 17 10.99 16.46 46.85
CA ASP A 17 9.75 17.13 47.30
C ASP A 17 8.94 17.88 46.22
N GLU A 18 7.98 17.20 45.58
CA GLU A 18 6.68 17.79 45.25
C GLU A 18 5.72 16.70 44.73
N LEU A 19 4.50 16.73 45.27
CA LEU A 19 3.36 15.91 44.89
C LEU A 19 3.00 16.17 43.42
N ASP A 20 2.95 15.14 42.57
CA ASP A 20 2.13 15.20 41.35
C ASP A 20 1.75 13.80 40.83
N PRO A 21 0.57 13.66 40.20
CA PRO A 21 -0.15 12.40 40.08
C PRO A 21 0.40 11.52 38.98
N LEU A 22 0.24 10.21 39.19
CA LEU A 22 0.49 9.13 38.24
C LEU A 22 -0.17 9.40 36.87
N ILE A 23 0.55 10.06 35.95
CA ILE A 23 0.22 10.04 34.53
C ILE A 23 0.90 8.80 33.93
N PRO A 24 0.14 7.83 33.37
CA PRO A 24 0.71 6.64 32.74
C PRO A 24 1.46 7.01 31.45
N THR A 25 2.75 7.32 31.55
CA THR A 25 3.64 7.60 30.40
C THR A 25 3.94 6.36 29.54
N GLU A 26 3.51 5.18 29.99
CA GLU A 26 3.58 3.94 29.21
C GLU A 26 2.69 3.99 27.97
N HIS A 27 1.52 4.65 28.04
CA HIS A 27 0.57 4.67 26.92
C HIS A 27 1.06 5.50 25.73
N MET A 28 1.83 6.57 25.98
CA MET A 28 2.32 7.48 24.93
C MET A 28 3.54 6.94 24.18
N THR A 29 4.27 5.99 24.77
CA THR A 29 5.45 5.37 24.15
C THR A 29 5.10 4.11 23.35
N LEU A 30 4.05 3.39 23.76
CA LEU A 30 3.51 2.24 23.03
C LEU A 30 2.93 2.63 21.66
N GLY A 31 2.20 3.75 21.58
CA GLY A 31 1.68 4.29 20.32
C GLY A 31 2.78 4.56 19.29
N LYS A 32 3.81 5.33 19.68
CA LYS A 32 4.95 5.67 18.81
C LYS A 32 5.76 4.47 18.33
N ARG A 33 5.86 3.41 19.14
CA ARG A 33 6.53 2.17 18.72
C ARG A 33 5.67 1.38 17.73
N ALA A 34 4.38 1.23 18.01
CA ALA A 34 3.42 0.60 17.11
C ALA A 34 3.33 1.35 15.77
N GLU A 35 3.38 2.67 15.81
CA GLU A 35 3.45 3.56 14.65
C GLU A 35 4.73 3.35 13.84
N ARG A 36 5.91 3.27 14.47
CA ARG A 36 7.17 3.02 13.75
C ARG A 36 7.17 1.64 13.09
N THR A 37 6.66 0.62 13.77
CA THR A 37 6.51 -0.71 13.17
C THR A 37 5.50 -0.69 12.02
N THR A 38 4.41 0.07 12.16
CA THR A 38 3.42 0.30 11.11
C THR A 38 4.06 1.02 9.91
N ALA A 39 4.84 2.09 10.14
CA ALA A 39 5.56 2.84 9.11
C ALA A 39 6.50 1.96 8.28
N ALA A 40 7.17 1.01 8.94
CA ALA A 40 8.08 0.08 8.29
C ALA A 40 7.35 -1.03 7.50
N THR A 41 6.07 -1.29 7.81
CA THR A 41 5.29 -2.40 7.25
C THR A 41 4.43 -1.98 6.05
N PHE A 42 3.97 -0.73 6.02
CA PHE A 42 3.05 -0.23 4.98
C PHE A 42 3.73 0.65 3.94
N PRO A 43 3.22 0.67 2.71
CA PRO A 43 3.77 1.53 1.69
C PRO A 43 3.55 3.00 2.07
N PHE A 44 4.58 3.81 1.89
CA PHE A 44 4.62 5.22 2.28
C PHE A 44 3.46 6.06 1.70
N TRP A 45 2.87 5.63 0.58
CA TRP A 45 1.74 6.33 -0.04
C TRP A 45 0.44 6.13 0.74
N VAL A 46 0.26 5.05 1.50
CA VAL A 46 -0.95 4.82 2.30
C VAL A 46 -0.87 5.50 3.66
N TRP A 47 0.32 5.49 4.27
CA TRP A 47 0.48 5.90 5.66
C TRP A 47 1.89 6.44 5.93
N TYR A 48 1.95 7.61 6.55
CA TYR A 48 3.17 8.19 7.07
C TYR A 48 2.87 8.82 8.43
N GLY A 49 3.31 8.15 9.50
CA GLY A 49 3.41 8.71 10.84
C GLY A 49 2.19 9.53 11.28
N GLU A 50 1.04 8.87 11.42
CA GLU A 50 -0.22 9.39 11.98
C GLU A 50 -1.12 10.24 11.07
N LEU A 51 -0.67 10.73 9.91
CA LEU A 51 -1.54 11.45 8.96
C LEU A 51 -1.96 10.57 7.78
N GLN A 52 -3.23 10.71 7.37
CA GLN A 52 -3.64 10.28 6.02
C GLN A 52 -2.81 11.07 5.01
N THR A 53 -1.90 10.39 4.34
CA THR A 53 -0.96 10.96 3.37
C THR A 53 -1.66 11.41 2.08
N ILE A 54 -2.87 10.91 1.83
CA ILE A 54 -3.57 11.07 0.57
C ILE A 54 -4.99 11.55 0.82
N GLY A 55 -5.31 12.74 0.31
CA GLY A 55 -6.68 13.24 0.21
C GLY A 55 -7.45 12.60 -0.95
N ARG A 56 -8.75 12.86 -1.03
CA ARG A 56 -9.65 12.33 -2.07
C ARG A 56 -9.16 12.58 -3.49
N GLU A 57 -8.73 13.80 -3.79
CA GLU A 57 -8.26 14.19 -5.13
C GLU A 57 -7.01 13.41 -5.55
N HIS A 58 -6.10 13.15 -4.62
CA HIS A 58 -4.89 12.37 -4.87
C HIS A 58 -5.21 10.89 -5.11
N ALA A 59 -6.15 10.31 -4.34
CA ALA A 59 -6.61 8.95 -4.61
C ALA A 59 -7.29 8.81 -5.97
N LYS A 60 -8.09 9.79 -6.38
CA LYS A 60 -8.69 9.84 -7.71
C LYS A 60 -7.64 9.94 -8.81
N ALA A 61 -6.59 10.75 -8.61
CA ALA A 61 -5.47 10.84 -9.53
C ALA A 61 -4.71 9.51 -9.64
N ILE A 62 -4.49 8.81 -8.52
CA ILE A 62 -3.88 7.47 -8.51
C ILE A 62 -4.75 6.45 -9.23
N GLY A 63 -6.07 6.46 -8.98
CA GLY A 63 -7.01 5.59 -9.68
C GLY A 63 -6.91 5.78 -11.20
N ARG A 64 -6.90 7.04 -11.67
CA ARG A 64 -6.70 7.37 -13.09
C ARG A 64 -5.34 6.97 -13.62
N LEU A 65 -4.29 7.10 -12.81
CA LEU A 65 -2.94 6.68 -13.18
C LEU A 65 -2.90 5.17 -13.42
N LEU A 66 -3.46 4.37 -12.50
CA LEU A 66 -3.53 2.91 -12.64
C LEU A 66 -4.29 2.50 -13.91
N ILE A 67 -5.40 3.20 -14.22
CA ILE A 67 -6.12 2.99 -15.47
C ILE A 67 -5.22 3.33 -16.67
N SER A 68 -4.52 4.47 -16.64
CA SER A 68 -3.66 4.90 -17.74
C SER A 68 -2.52 3.93 -18.06
N LEU A 69 -1.99 3.25 -17.04
CA LEU A 69 -0.94 2.22 -17.19
C LEU A 69 -1.46 0.97 -17.92
N SER A 70 -2.74 0.65 -17.72
CA SER A 70 -3.45 -0.42 -18.43
C SER A 70 -3.76 -0.03 -19.88
N THR A 71 -4.16 1.22 -20.10
CA THR A 71 -4.50 1.70 -21.46
C THR A 71 -3.28 1.86 -22.36
N LYS A 72 -3.45 1.61 -23.66
CA LYS A 72 -2.42 1.88 -24.67
C LYS A 72 -2.11 3.38 -24.70
N THR A 73 -0.96 3.76 -24.17
CA THR A 73 -0.50 5.15 -24.18
C THR A 73 0.27 5.42 -25.47
N THR A 74 -0.17 6.40 -26.27
CA THR A 74 0.58 6.89 -27.42
C THR A 74 1.65 7.85 -26.94
N THR A 75 2.92 7.46 -27.02
CA THR A 75 4.03 8.37 -26.78
C THR A 75 4.10 9.38 -27.94
N LEU A 76 3.74 10.63 -27.65
CA LEU A 76 4.07 11.76 -28.52
C LEU A 76 5.54 12.10 -28.25
N THR A 77 6.44 11.48 -29.01
CA THR A 77 7.84 11.89 -29.03
C THR A 77 7.93 13.29 -29.64
N THR A 78 8.03 14.33 -28.81
CA THR A 78 8.51 15.64 -29.21
C THR A 78 10.04 15.58 -29.40
N SER A 79 10.50 14.80 -30.38
CA SER A 79 11.86 14.92 -30.86
C SER A 79 11.82 15.73 -32.15
N SER A 80 12.43 16.91 -32.05
CA SER A 80 12.82 17.78 -33.15
C SER A 80 13.42 16.99 -34.32
N LEU A 81 13.05 17.43 -35.53
CA LEU A 81 13.63 17.13 -36.85
C LEU A 81 14.54 15.90 -36.94
N THR A 82 14.01 14.77 -37.41
CA THR A 82 14.66 13.96 -38.44
C THR A 82 13.67 12.93 -38.99
N MET A 83 13.53 12.95 -40.31
CA MET A 83 12.81 11.96 -41.11
C MET A 83 13.30 10.54 -40.79
N ALA A 84 12.44 9.70 -40.21
CA ALA A 84 12.43 8.26 -40.43
C ALA A 84 11.10 7.70 -39.92
N THR A 85 10.46 6.91 -40.76
CA THR A 85 9.25 6.10 -40.57
C THR A 85 9.38 5.08 -39.43
N LYS A 86 9.61 5.52 -38.19
CA LYS A 86 9.39 4.69 -37.01
C LYS A 86 7.95 4.88 -36.59
N SER A 87 7.16 3.84 -36.84
CA SER A 87 5.81 3.70 -36.30
C SER A 87 5.78 4.17 -34.85
N LYS A 88 4.89 5.11 -34.52
CA LYS A 88 4.61 5.51 -33.14
C LYS A 88 4.18 4.24 -32.40
N SER A 89 5.09 3.60 -31.67
CA SER A 89 4.79 2.35 -30.97
C SER A 89 3.94 2.69 -29.76
N THR A 90 2.64 2.43 -29.87
CA THR A 90 1.71 2.45 -28.73
C THR A 90 1.98 1.20 -27.89
N SER A 91 2.91 1.26 -26.94
CA SER A 91 3.13 0.18 -25.98
C SER A 91 2.35 0.46 -24.70
N SER A 92 1.45 -0.46 -24.33
CA SER A 92 0.82 -0.48 -23.01
C SER A 92 1.80 -1.07 -21.98
N LEU A 93 1.81 -0.53 -20.75
CA LEU A 93 2.60 -1.06 -19.64
C LEU A 93 1.92 -2.24 -18.93
N VAL A 94 0.83 -2.78 -19.49
CA VAL A 94 0.12 -3.97 -18.98
C VAL A 94 1.04 -5.16 -18.81
N ALA A 95 1.90 -5.45 -19.79
CA ALA A 95 2.78 -6.62 -19.75
C ALA A 95 3.74 -6.58 -18.55
N PRO A 96 4.50 -5.49 -18.28
CA PRO A 96 5.30 -5.40 -17.06
C PRO A 96 4.42 -5.27 -15.80
N LEU A 97 3.25 -4.62 -15.87
CA LEU A 97 2.34 -4.48 -14.74
C LEU A 97 1.79 -5.83 -14.25
N SER A 98 1.47 -6.76 -15.15
CA SER A 98 0.88 -8.07 -14.83
C SER A 98 1.71 -8.86 -13.79
N LYS A 99 3.04 -8.79 -13.88
CA LYS A 99 3.97 -9.45 -12.96
C LYS A 99 3.97 -8.82 -11.56
N HIS A 100 3.69 -7.53 -11.47
CA HIS A 100 3.73 -6.77 -10.21
C HIS A 100 2.35 -6.57 -9.58
N ALA A 101 1.28 -6.70 -10.36
CA ALA A 101 -0.10 -6.51 -9.94
C ALA A 101 -0.48 -7.33 -8.69
N PRO A 102 -0.08 -8.62 -8.54
CA PRO A 102 -0.40 -9.38 -7.32
C PRO A 102 0.18 -8.77 -6.05
N PHE A 103 1.41 -8.24 -6.14
CA PHE A 103 2.08 -7.61 -5.01
C PHE A 103 1.44 -6.26 -4.65
N LEU A 104 1.03 -5.48 -5.65
CA LEU A 104 0.30 -4.23 -5.43
C LEU A 104 -1.03 -4.48 -4.72
N ILE A 105 -1.79 -5.48 -5.18
CA ILE A 105 -3.05 -5.88 -4.54
C ILE A 105 -2.79 -6.41 -3.13
N LEU A 106 -1.80 -7.27 -2.93
CA LEU A 106 -1.45 -7.81 -1.60
C LEU A 106 -1.16 -6.71 -0.58
N ILE A 107 -0.34 -5.73 -0.96
CA ILE A 107 0.00 -4.61 -0.10
C ILE A 107 -1.25 -3.78 0.23
N TYR A 108 -2.10 -3.53 -0.76
CA TYR A 108 -3.37 -2.83 -0.55
C TYR A 108 -4.31 -3.61 0.38
N LEU A 109 -4.41 -4.93 0.24
CA LEU A 109 -5.25 -5.77 1.09
C LEU A 109 -4.80 -5.71 2.55
N ARG A 110 -3.50 -5.91 2.80
CA ARG A 110 -2.91 -5.81 4.15
C ARG A 110 -3.15 -4.44 4.77
N ALA A 111 -2.93 -3.37 3.99
CA ALA A 111 -3.24 -2.01 4.45
C ALA A 111 -4.74 -1.81 4.70
N SER A 112 -5.62 -2.45 3.93
CA SER A 112 -7.07 -2.28 4.09
C SER A 112 -7.62 -2.94 5.37
N VAL A 113 -6.95 -3.97 5.87
CA VAL A 113 -7.39 -4.78 7.04
C VAL A 113 -6.70 -4.34 8.33
N HIS A 114 -5.52 -3.71 8.24
CA HIS A 114 -4.73 -3.38 9.43
C HIS A 114 -5.43 -2.41 10.38
N SER A 115 -5.38 -2.69 11.68
CA SER A 115 -6.06 -1.92 12.73
C SER A 115 -5.52 -0.50 12.89
N THR A 116 -4.22 -0.30 12.69
CA THR A 116 -3.56 1.01 12.86
C THR A 116 -3.49 1.84 11.57
N SER A 117 -3.80 1.25 10.41
CA SER A 117 -3.73 1.94 9.11
C SER A 117 -4.96 1.64 8.24
N PRO A 118 -6.19 1.85 8.73
CA PRO A 118 -7.37 1.57 7.93
C PRO A 118 -7.50 2.61 6.80
N ILE A 119 -7.42 2.16 5.54
CA ILE A 119 -7.74 3.02 4.39
C ILE A 119 -9.22 3.45 4.48
N PRO A 120 -9.54 4.75 4.56
CA PRO A 120 -10.92 5.23 4.60
C PRO A 120 -11.76 4.71 3.43
N LEU A 121 -13.04 4.43 3.70
CA LEU A 121 -13.97 3.90 2.69
C LEU A 121 -14.08 4.82 1.45
N THR A 122 -14.05 6.13 1.66
CA THR A 122 -14.08 7.14 0.60
C THR A 122 -12.87 7.07 -0.33
N LEU A 123 -11.69 6.74 0.19
CA LEU A 123 -10.49 6.56 -0.62
C LEU A 123 -10.54 5.23 -1.37
N ARG A 124 -11.06 4.17 -0.72
CA ARG A 124 -11.26 2.87 -1.37
C ARG A 124 -12.20 2.96 -2.58
N SER A 125 -13.26 3.77 -2.51
CA SER A 125 -14.18 3.96 -3.64
C SER A 125 -13.55 4.70 -4.82
N GLU A 126 -12.72 5.72 -4.58
CA GLU A 126 -12.03 6.44 -5.66
C GLU A 126 -10.95 5.58 -6.34
N LEU A 127 -10.27 4.73 -5.58
CA LEU A 127 -9.25 3.81 -6.10
C LEU A 127 -9.84 2.58 -6.79
N GLN A 128 -11.12 2.27 -6.54
CA GLN A 128 -11.75 1.02 -6.98
C GLN A 128 -11.64 0.80 -8.49
N GLY A 129 -11.89 1.83 -9.30
CA GLY A 129 -11.77 1.73 -10.77
C GLY A 129 -10.35 1.41 -11.23
N GLY A 130 -9.33 1.99 -10.58
CA GLY A 130 -7.92 1.67 -10.87
C GLY A 130 -7.54 0.25 -10.48
N TRP A 131 -8.05 -0.24 -9.36
CA TRP A 131 -7.81 -1.63 -8.94
C TRP A 131 -8.46 -2.65 -9.86
N PHE A 132 -9.56 -2.31 -10.52
CA PHE A 132 -10.21 -3.18 -11.50
C PHE A 132 -9.34 -3.40 -12.73
N GLU A 133 -8.71 -2.34 -13.23
CA GLU A 133 -7.73 -2.43 -14.32
C GLU A 133 -6.50 -3.25 -13.93
N VAL A 134 -6.00 -3.09 -12.70
CA VAL A 134 -4.89 -3.90 -12.18
C VAL A 134 -5.29 -5.38 -12.08
N MET A 135 -6.53 -5.67 -11.67
CA MET A 135 -7.06 -7.04 -11.63
C MET A 135 -7.29 -7.63 -13.02
N ASP A 136 -7.62 -6.81 -14.04
CA ASP A 136 -7.71 -7.27 -15.43
C ASP A 136 -6.33 -7.58 -16.03
N ALA A 137 -5.32 -6.78 -15.67
CA ALA A 137 -3.93 -7.03 -16.05
C ALA A 137 -3.36 -8.33 -15.43
N MET A 138 -3.97 -8.84 -14.35
CA MET A 138 -3.59 -10.12 -13.74
C MET A 138 -4.20 -11.31 -14.48
N GLY A 139 -3.35 -12.28 -14.82
CA GLY A 139 -3.82 -13.55 -15.34
C GLY A 139 -4.42 -14.46 -14.25
N LYS A 140 -4.94 -15.60 -14.71
CA LYS A 140 -5.52 -16.63 -13.83
C LYS A 140 -4.50 -17.16 -12.81
N TRP A 141 -3.26 -17.38 -13.24
CA TRP A 141 -2.20 -17.96 -12.41
C TRP A 141 -1.79 -17.01 -11.29
N GLU A 142 -1.65 -15.73 -11.61
CA GLU A 142 -1.31 -14.66 -10.68
C GLU A 142 -2.39 -14.51 -9.59
N ARG A 143 -3.66 -14.65 -9.97
CA ARG A 143 -4.78 -14.67 -9.03
C ARG A 143 -4.74 -15.89 -8.11
N GLU A 144 -4.51 -17.09 -8.64
CA GLU A 144 -4.42 -18.30 -7.83
C GLU A 144 -3.23 -18.24 -6.87
N ALA A 145 -2.09 -17.71 -7.33
CA ALA A 145 -0.93 -17.44 -6.49
C ALA A 145 -1.25 -16.44 -5.37
N LEU A 146 -2.03 -15.40 -5.65
CA LEU A 146 -2.48 -14.45 -4.63
C LEU A 146 -3.39 -15.10 -3.57
N MET A 147 -4.37 -15.89 -4.00
CA MET A 147 -5.35 -16.51 -3.10
C MET A 147 -4.77 -17.64 -2.25
N LYS A 148 -3.87 -18.46 -2.80
CA LYS A 148 -3.35 -19.69 -2.16
C LYS A 148 -1.89 -19.59 -1.72
N GLY A 149 -1.09 -18.74 -2.36
CA GLY A 149 0.35 -18.65 -2.12
C GLY A 149 0.73 -17.48 -1.23
N PHE A 150 0.40 -16.26 -1.64
CA PHE A 150 0.82 -15.04 -0.94
C PHE A 150 0.05 -14.77 0.35
N LEU A 151 -1.24 -15.13 0.38
CA LEU A 151 -2.08 -15.00 1.56
C LEU A 151 -1.97 -16.25 2.42
N LYS A 152 -1.45 -16.10 3.64
CA LYS A 152 -1.35 -17.20 4.62
C LYS A 152 -2.72 -17.54 5.22
N ASP A 153 -2.84 -18.68 5.91
CA ASP A 153 -4.11 -19.13 6.49
C ASP A 153 -4.66 -18.23 7.59
N GLU A 154 -3.78 -17.43 8.21
CA GLU A 154 -4.15 -16.43 9.22
C GLU A 154 -4.68 -15.11 8.60
N GLU A 155 -4.48 -14.88 7.29
CA GLU A 155 -4.87 -13.66 6.57
C GLU A 155 -6.27 -13.79 5.91
N GLU A 156 -7.25 -14.31 6.66
CA GLU A 156 -8.61 -14.58 6.15
C GLU A 156 -9.39 -13.29 5.87
N ALA A 157 -9.11 -12.21 6.60
CA ALA A 157 -9.74 -10.91 6.38
C ALA A 157 -9.32 -10.30 5.03
N GLU A 158 -8.04 -10.39 4.67
CA GLU A 158 -7.49 -9.96 3.38
C GLU A 158 -8.09 -10.80 2.25
N ARG A 159 -8.19 -12.13 2.44
CA ARG A 159 -8.86 -13.02 1.50
C ARG A 159 -10.32 -12.65 1.29
N ALA A 160 -11.05 -12.27 2.35
CA ALA A 160 -12.43 -11.81 2.26
C ALA A 160 -12.56 -10.50 1.47
N VAL A 161 -11.68 -9.52 1.70
CA VAL A 161 -11.64 -8.27 0.93
C VAL A 161 -11.35 -8.55 -0.54
N LEU A 162 -10.38 -9.42 -0.83
CA LEU A 162 -10.04 -9.83 -2.19
C LEU A 162 -11.22 -10.49 -2.91
N ARG A 163 -11.92 -11.43 -2.25
CA ARG A 163 -13.13 -12.07 -2.78
C ARG A 163 -14.21 -11.04 -3.14
N ARG A 164 -14.42 -10.04 -2.27
CA ARG A 164 -15.37 -8.95 -2.51
C ARG A 164 -14.97 -8.09 -3.70
N MET A 165 -13.70 -7.67 -3.76
CA MET A 165 -13.17 -6.88 -4.88
C MET A 165 -13.34 -7.63 -6.20
N TRP A 166 -13.03 -8.93 -6.18
CA TRP A 166 -13.13 -9.76 -7.38
C TRP A 166 -14.56 -9.88 -7.88
N LYS A 167 -15.53 -10.15 -7.00
CA LYS A 167 -16.95 -10.21 -7.37
C LYS A 167 -17.45 -8.89 -7.94
N ALA A 168 -16.97 -7.77 -7.39
CA ALA A 168 -17.32 -6.44 -7.89
C ALA A 168 -16.70 -6.17 -9.26
N TYR A 169 -15.46 -6.60 -9.48
CA TYR A 169 -14.78 -6.54 -10.78
C TYR A 169 -15.48 -7.38 -11.85
N GLU A 170 -15.81 -8.64 -11.56
CA GLU A 170 -16.55 -9.50 -12.51
C GLU A 170 -17.88 -8.84 -12.90
N LYS A 171 -18.62 -8.31 -11.93
CA LYS A 171 -19.87 -7.60 -12.19
C LYS A 171 -19.68 -6.41 -13.14
N GLU A 172 -18.60 -5.64 -12.98
CA GLU A 172 -18.32 -4.48 -13.84
C GLU A 172 -17.84 -4.89 -15.23
N ARG A 173 -17.02 -5.95 -15.31
CA ARG A 173 -16.53 -6.51 -16.59
C ARG A 173 -17.68 -6.99 -17.49
N TYR A 174 -18.72 -7.61 -16.92
CA TYR A 174 -19.85 -8.15 -17.69
C TYR A 174 -20.95 -7.11 -17.98
N ARG A 175 -20.72 -5.82 -17.69
CA ARG A 175 -21.65 -4.72 -17.99
C ARG A 175 -21.30 -3.96 -19.27
N GLY A 176 -20.10 -4.16 -19.81
CA GLY A 176 -19.70 -3.68 -21.16
C GLY A 176 -19.94 -4.75 -22.21
#